data_AF-A0A8B8ADZ0-F1
#
_entry.id   AF-A0A8B8ADZ0-F1
#
_cell.length_a   1.000
_cell.length_b   1.000
_cell.length_c   1.000
_cell.angle_alpha   90.00
_cell.angle_beta   90.00
_cell.angle_gamma   90.00
#
_symmetry.space_group_name_H-M   'P 1'
#
loop_
_entity.id
_entity.type
_entity.pdbx_description
1 polymer ?
#
loop_
_entity_poly.entity_id
_entity_poly.type
_entity_poly.pdbx_seq_one_letter_code
_entity_poly.pdbx_strand_id
1 'polypeptide(L)'
;MGSSPSKGSGNRQTGPPGRERSTIKSAFNYHRITNNNEDDMLIPPGPNTRTKEDLLPSPDILELIDAHVSETPADVCDSVPSLTDFLTSDFDERVEKVKAIHRWITTNIRYDVQGFQTREFGKSSPEDVLRKKCTGFHGYCNLFAAMCRCIGIPVRTIDGYGKDDSNIEEVAFDLQSSDINHAWNVVHIGNEWRFVDCTWDAGYIDDTGKFQWLCNDFYFMTNPDFFGVKHFPYMNEELETSKQWQLVEEPLDLETFSRRAILHEYAMENGIGLVTHGDTLIEVISETTVIISGPGIPIEDVSCEMEEIYQFDNVIQDQYTMAERMGHDGVKIKLRLPSIATYILRIYAKMFSKDNEFGKVATYIVKCLQVSKDMELFPSHGIWGPELYYQDIGFEKAIVYQWWYEASCGEIDLYVPVWQAMEIVPRLQSSEDVEEVVNSVLIQTDSRSIVAIARMPKRGNYKLTISKKMPDGSVIPAIHYLITCKHGYVPFMPFPIAFPVVQQFMITLVEPKKRFLPARSYVRFRIISPLLQSLRLGEQTFSKRIGDKWDFTILTPGPDEDLMLYGGTADFRTSILCFRTVLFIPEPHVCERLIRTSQSRRSLLNV
;
A
#
# COMPACT_ATOMS: atom_id res chain seq x y z
N MET A 1 22.00 -59.56 35.04
CA MET A 1 21.46 -60.03 36.33
C MET A 1 22.08 -59.19 37.42
N GLY A 2 21.26 -58.71 38.38
CA GLY A 2 21.53 -58.31 39.78
C GLY A 2 22.84 -57.60 40.17
N SER A 3 22.86 -56.63 41.09
CA SER A 3 21.81 -56.19 42.04
C SER A 3 22.24 -54.93 42.80
N SER A 4 21.29 -54.07 43.18
CA SER A 4 21.47 -52.95 44.16
C SER A 4 21.53 -53.49 45.61
N PRO A 5 21.96 -52.72 46.64
CA PRO A 5 21.18 -51.59 47.24
C PRO A 5 22.02 -50.33 47.61
N SER A 6 21.53 -49.08 47.52
CA SER A 6 20.80 -48.26 48.54
C SER A 6 21.50 -48.17 49.92
N LYS A 7 21.75 -47.03 50.60
CA LYS A 7 21.33 -45.59 50.55
C LYS A 7 22.50 -44.71 51.09
N GLY A 8 22.60 -43.38 51.02
CA GLY A 8 21.75 -42.30 50.44
C GLY A 8 21.55 -41.11 51.42
N SER A 9 22.09 -39.90 51.13
CA SER A 9 22.04 -38.71 52.04
C SER A 9 21.98 -37.33 51.36
N GLY A 10 21.01 -36.50 51.75
CA GLY A 10 21.16 -35.05 51.99
C GLY A 10 21.40 -34.07 50.81
N ASN A 11 20.34 -33.38 50.38
CA ASN A 11 20.41 -32.20 49.49
C ASN A 11 21.25 -31.04 50.07
N ARG A 12 22.01 -30.35 49.19
CA ARG A 12 22.23 -28.90 49.23
C ARG A 12 22.21 -28.33 47.81
N GLN A 13 21.26 -27.44 47.53
CA GLN A 13 21.27 -26.62 46.31
C GLN A 13 22.29 -25.48 46.46
N THR A 14 22.96 -25.15 45.36
CA THR A 14 23.91 -24.05 45.25
C THR A 14 23.30 -22.94 44.39
N GLY A 15 23.09 -21.76 44.98
CA GLY A 15 22.76 -20.55 44.22
C GLY A 15 24.04 -19.83 43.74
N PRO A 16 24.00 -19.10 42.62
CA PRO A 16 25.13 -18.31 42.14
C PRO A 16 25.37 -17.04 43.02
N PRO A 17 26.59 -16.47 43.00
CA PRO A 17 26.99 -15.41 43.92
C PRO A 17 26.44 -14.03 43.53
N GLY A 18 26.09 -13.22 44.54
CA GLY A 18 25.67 -11.83 44.34
C GLY A 18 26.85 -10.91 44.02
N ARG A 19 26.64 -9.93 43.14
CA ARG A 19 27.54 -8.78 42.97
C ARG A 19 27.30 -7.77 44.08
N GLU A 20 28.37 -7.29 44.71
CA GLU A 20 28.30 -6.25 45.74
C GLU A 20 27.86 -4.90 45.14
N ARG A 21 26.81 -4.29 45.70
CA ARG A 21 26.40 -2.92 45.35
C ARG A 21 27.37 -1.93 45.99
N SER A 22 28.28 -1.38 45.20
CA SER A 22 29.14 -0.25 45.57
C SER A 22 28.31 1.03 45.72
N THR A 23 27.94 1.39 46.95
CA THR A 23 27.27 2.67 47.25
C THR A 23 28.25 3.84 47.21
N ILE A 24 28.36 4.51 46.05
CA ILE A 24 28.87 5.89 45.96
C ILE A 24 27.68 6.81 45.69
N LYS A 25 27.10 7.37 46.76
CA LYS A 25 26.14 8.47 46.63
C LYS A 25 26.91 9.76 46.31
N SER A 26 27.10 10.06 45.03
CA SER A 26 27.49 11.42 44.62
C SER A 26 26.27 12.33 44.76
N ALA A 27 26.26 13.17 45.79
CA ALA A 27 25.27 14.23 45.93
C ALA A 27 25.53 15.31 44.87
N PHE A 28 24.93 15.15 43.68
CA PHE A 28 24.83 16.24 42.71
C PHE A 28 23.92 17.33 43.30
N ASN A 29 24.40 18.57 43.29
CA ASN A 29 23.64 19.69 43.85
C ASN A 29 22.47 20.06 42.93
N TYR A 30 21.25 19.69 43.31
CA TYR A 30 19.97 19.91 42.63
C TYR A 30 19.55 21.39 42.46
N HIS A 31 20.47 22.36 42.57
CA HIS A 31 20.19 23.80 42.48
C HIS A 31 20.49 24.43 41.10
N ARG A 32 20.73 23.62 40.05
CA ARG A 32 21.05 24.09 38.69
C ARG A 32 20.00 23.70 37.63
N ILE A 33 18.74 23.50 38.04
CA ILE A 33 17.63 23.10 37.14
C ILE A 33 17.07 24.28 36.32
N THR A 34 17.34 25.54 36.71
CA THR A 34 16.70 26.73 36.11
C THR A 34 17.60 27.65 35.28
N ASN A 35 18.92 27.48 35.31
CA ASN A 35 19.86 28.33 34.56
C ASN A 35 21.01 27.48 34.01
N ASN A 36 20.97 27.18 32.71
CA ASN A 36 22.15 26.82 31.92
C ASN A 36 21.88 26.93 30.39
N ASN A 37 21.33 28.06 29.93
CA ASN A 37 21.29 28.36 28.49
C ASN A 37 22.69 28.70 27.92
N GLU A 38 23.69 29.00 28.77
CA GLU A 38 25.00 29.50 28.33
C GLU A 38 26.00 28.40 27.95
N ASP A 39 25.99 27.23 28.60
CA ASP A 39 26.92 26.13 28.30
C ASP A 39 26.55 25.40 26.98
N ASP A 40 25.24 25.19 26.72
CA ASP A 40 24.75 24.54 25.48
C ASP A 40 24.97 25.41 24.22
N MET A 41 25.20 26.72 24.38
CA MET A 41 25.48 27.67 23.29
C MET A 41 26.92 27.56 22.73
N LEU A 42 27.80 26.74 23.35
CA LEU A 42 29.21 26.62 22.96
C LEU A 42 29.48 25.52 21.92
N ILE A 43 28.52 24.62 21.65
CA ILE A 43 28.70 23.52 20.69
C ILE A 43 28.03 23.90 19.37
N PRO A 44 28.78 24.24 18.31
CA PRO A 44 28.20 24.67 17.05
C PRO A 44 27.39 23.51 16.40
N PRO A 45 26.21 23.79 15.81
CA PRO A 45 25.52 22.84 14.95
C PRO A 45 26.30 22.62 13.65
N GLY A 46 26.10 21.44 13.05
CA GLY A 46 26.80 21.02 11.83
C GLY A 46 26.25 19.70 11.28
N PRO A 47 26.72 19.25 10.11
CA PRO A 47 26.25 18.05 9.46
C PRO A 47 26.62 16.77 10.22
N ASN A 48 25.76 15.76 10.12
CA ASN A 48 26.01 14.43 10.68
C ASN A 48 26.91 13.60 9.77
N THR A 49 28.01 13.07 10.31
CA THR A 49 28.98 12.24 9.59
C THR A 49 28.74 10.73 9.74
N ARG A 50 28.00 10.34 10.79
CA ARG A 50 27.55 8.96 11.04
C ARG A 50 26.05 8.80 10.85
N THR A 51 25.61 7.61 10.47
CA THR A 51 24.18 7.33 10.33
C THR A 51 23.50 7.17 11.70
N LYS A 52 22.20 6.90 11.69
CA LYS A 52 21.43 6.55 12.89
C LYS A 52 21.83 5.16 13.39
N GLU A 53 22.01 4.23 12.47
CA GLU A 53 22.37 2.82 12.70
C GLU A 53 23.78 2.68 13.29
N ASP A 54 24.72 3.57 12.94
CA ASP A 54 26.05 3.67 13.56
C ASP A 54 26.01 4.04 15.07
N LEU A 55 24.89 4.58 15.54
CA LEU A 55 24.73 5.12 16.89
C LEU A 55 23.69 4.39 17.74
N LEU A 56 22.72 3.72 17.13
CA LEU A 56 21.67 2.99 17.86
C LEU A 56 22.27 1.85 18.71
N PRO A 57 21.72 1.58 19.91
CA PRO A 57 22.00 0.35 20.63
C PRO A 57 21.69 -0.89 19.78
N SER A 58 22.39 -2.00 20.04
CA SER A 58 22.07 -3.28 19.40
C SER A 58 20.63 -3.73 19.74
N PRO A 59 19.96 -4.53 18.88
CA PRO A 59 18.58 -4.99 19.12
C PRO A 59 18.32 -5.54 20.53
N ASP A 60 19.20 -6.38 21.06
CA ASP A 60 19.11 -6.92 22.42
C ASP A 60 19.04 -5.83 23.51
N ILE A 61 19.70 -4.69 23.31
CA ILE A 61 19.68 -3.55 24.25
C ILE A 61 18.40 -2.73 24.04
N LEU A 62 17.90 -2.60 22.80
CA LEU A 62 16.60 -1.97 22.54
C LEU A 62 15.45 -2.75 23.19
N GLU A 63 15.48 -4.08 23.14
CA GLU A 63 14.52 -4.93 23.86
C GLU A 63 14.60 -4.75 25.39
N LEU A 64 15.82 -4.62 25.94
CA LEU A 64 16.01 -4.33 27.37
C LEU A 64 15.52 -2.92 27.76
N ILE A 65 15.71 -1.92 26.90
CA ILE A 65 15.15 -0.57 27.09
C ILE A 65 13.62 -0.62 27.10
N ASP A 66 13.01 -1.30 26.13
CA ASP A 66 11.56 -1.46 26.06
C ASP A 66 10.98 -2.17 27.30
N ALA A 67 11.63 -3.25 27.74
CA ALA A 67 11.26 -3.95 28.96
C ALA A 67 11.34 -3.04 30.20
N HIS A 68 12.48 -2.36 30.41
CA HIS A 68 12.71 -1.45 31.54
C HIS A 68 11.71 -0.28 31.57
N VAL A 69 11.45 0.32 30.40
CA VAL A 69 10.44 1.37 30.23
C VAL A 69 9.05 0.84 30.59
N SER A 70 8.69 -0.37 30.16
CA SER A 70 7.37 -0.96 30.46
C SER A 70 7.17 -1.29 31.96
N GLU A 71 8.25 -1.55 32.69
CA GLU A 71 8.23 -1.84 34.13
C GLU A 71 8.27 -0.58 35.02
N THR A 72 8.24 0.63 34.43
CA THR A 72 8.33 1.91 35.16
C THR A 72 7.30 2.01 36.30
N PRO A 73 7.75 2.10 37.58
CA PRO A 73 6.85 2.24 38.71
C PRO A 73 6.02 3.54 38.69
N ALA A 74 4.81 3.48 39.25
CA ALA A 74 3.93 4.65 39.29
C ALA A 74 4.44 5.76 40.24
N ASP A 75 5.20 5.40 41.28
CA ASP A 75 5.77 6.33 42.26
C ASP A 75 7.01 7.08 41.75
N VAL A 76 7.78 6.51 40.82
CA VAL A 76 8.87 7.28 40.17
C VAL A 76 8.34 8.36 39.21
N CYS A 77 7.08 8.24 38.77
CA CYS A 77 6.41 9.24 37.93
C CYS A 77 5.98 10.53 38.66
N ASP A 78 6.27 10.69 39.96
CA ASP A 78 5.90 11.87 40.75
C ASP A 78 6.71 13.15 40.40
N SER A 79 7.89 13.01 39.80
CA SER A 79 8.72 14.15 39.37
C SER A 79 9.67 13.77 38.24
N VAL A 80 10.03 14.75 37.40
CA VAL A 80 10.93 14.52 36.25
C VAL A 80 12.29 13.93 36.65
N PRO A 81 12.99 14.39 37.70
CA PRO A 81 14.27 13.79 38.09
C PRO A 81 14.12 12.34 38.55
N SER A 82 13.11 12.01 39.36
CA SER A 82 12.89 10.65 39.87
C SER A 82 12.63 9.65 38.74
N LEU A 83 11.80 10.06 37.76
CA LEU A 83 11.52 9.27 36.57
C LEU A 83 12.78 9.10 35.71
N THR A 84 13.54 10.17 35.50
CA THR A 84 14.76 10.12 34.68
C THR A 84 15.82 9.23 35.31
N ASP A 85 16.05 9.35 36.62
CA ASP A 85 17.00 8.52 37.37
C ASP A 85 16.62 7.03 37.26
N PHE A 86 15.32 6.69 37.32
CA PHE A 86 14.85 5.31 37.10
C PHE A 86 15.08 4.86 35.66
N LEU A 87 14.62 5.60 34.65
CA LEU A 87 14.69 5.20 33.24
C LEU A 87 16.13 5.02 32.72
N THR A 88 17.11 5.58 33.43
CA THR A 88 18.51 5.63 33.00
C THR A 88 19.48 4.89 33.92
N SER A 89 18.99 4.23 34.98
CA SER A 89 19.83 3.57 36.00
C SER A 89 20.61 2.36 35.51
N ASP A 90 20.04 1.64 34.53
CA ASP A 90 20.51 0.32 34.10
C ASP A 90 21.29 0.38 32.77
N PHE A 91 21.49 1.59 32.25
CA PHE A 91 22.19 1.89 31.01
C PHE A 91 23.46 2.70 31.29
N ASP A 92 24.51 2.50 30.49
CA ASP A 92 25.76 3.24 30.65
C ASP A 92 25.89 4.31 29.56
N GLU A 93 25.59 3.96 28.30
CA GLU A 93 25.80 4.83 27.15
C GLU A 93 24.76 5.95 27.05
N ARG A 94 25.20 7.10 26.53
CA ARG A 94 24.31 8.29 26.39
C ARG A 94 23.13 8.02 25.48
N VAL A 95 23.33 7.24 24.41
CA VAL A 95 22.27 6.93 23.44
C VAL A 95 21.21 6.01 24.03
N GLU A 96 21.60 5.02 24.85
CA GLU A 96 20.68 4.12 25.56
C GLU A 96 19.76 4.93 26.50
N LYS A 97 20.36 5.84 27.28
CA LYS A 97 19.64 6.71 28.21
C LYS A 97 18.64 7.63 27.51
N VAL A 98 19.07 8.27 26.42
CA VAL A 98 18.20 9.13 25.63
C VAL A 98 17.10 8.33 24.92
N LYS A 99 17.40 7.10 24.50
CA LYS A 99 16.41 6.19 23.92
C LYS A 99 15.36 5.76 24.94
N ALA A 100 15.75 5.44 26.18
CA ALA A 100 14.81 5.13 27.26
C ALA A 100 13.88 6.32 27.60
N ILE A 101 14.43 7.53 27.65
CA ILE A 101 13.66 8.78 27.85
C ILE A 101 12.66 8.98 26.70
N HIS A 102 13.12 8.92 25.44
CA HIS A 102 12.27 9.02 24.24
C HIS A 102 11.14 8.00 24.28
N ARG A 103 11.49 6.72 24.45
CA ARG A 103 10.55 5.59 24.43
C ARG A 103 9.50 5.69 25.51
N TRP A 104 9.87 6.13 26.71
CA TRP A 104 8.89 6.37 27.76
C TRP A 104 7.93 7.50 27.39
N ILE A 105 8.42 8.62 26.86
CA ILE A 105 7.57 9.76 26.47
C ILE A 105 6.61 9.36 25.35
N THR A 106 7.10 8.73 24.27
CA THR A 106 6.29 8.38 23.09
C THR A 106 5.23 7.31 23.36
N THR A 107 5.34 6.58 24.47
CA THR A 107 4.36 5.55 24.89
C THR A 107 3.45 6.00 26.04
N ASN A 108 3.75 7.09 26.74
CA ASN A 108 3.03 7.53 27.95
C ASN A 108 2.36 8.92 27.85
N ILE A 109 2.77 9.78 26.93
CA ILE A 109 2.22 11.13 26.76
C ILE A 109 1.34 11.19 25.51
N ARG A 110 0.09 11.63 25.66
CA ARG A 110 -0.87 11.82 24.55
C ARG A 110 -0.78 13.22 23.97
N TYR A 111 -1.15 13.37 22.70
CA TYR A 111 -1.29 14.70 22.10
C TYR A 111 -2.60 15.39 22.51
N ASP A 112 -2.52 16.67 22.84
CA ASP A 112 -3.68 17.51 23.20
C ASP A 112 -4.45 17.96 21.94
N VAL A 113 -5.33 17.07 21.48
CA VAL A 113 -6.21 17.31 20.33
C VAL A 113 -7.09 18.55 20.51
N GLN A 114 -7.55 18.84 21.75
CA GLN A 114 -8.42 19.99 21.99
C GLN A 114 -7.63 21.29 21.84
N GLY A 115 -6.45 21.38 22.46
CA GLY A 115 -5.56 22.53 22.33
C GLY A 115 -5.11 22.76 20.88
N PHE A 116 -4.91 21.70 20.11
CA PHE A 116 -4.63 21.78 18.67
C PHE A 116 -5.82 22.34 17.87
N GLN A 117 -7.03 21.81 18.09
CA GLN A 117 -8.24 22.28 17.41
C GLN A 117 -8.59 23.74 17.71
N THR A 118 -8.33 24.22 18.93
CA THR A 118 -8.56 25.63 19.31
C THR A 118 -7.38 26.54 19.00
N ARG A 119 -6.21 25.99 18.64
CA ARG A 119 -4.89 26.66 18.65
C ARG A 119 -4.52 27.27 20.02
N GLU A 120 -5.11 26.80 21.11
CA GLU A 120 -4.85 27.27 22.48
C GLU A 120 -4.09 26.21 23.29
N PHE A 121 -2.77 26.10 23.06
CA PHE A 121 -1.92 25.26 23.90
C PHE A 121 -1.67 25.92 25.26
N GLY A 122 -2.23 25.33 26.32
CA GLY A 122 -1.95 25.75 27.69
C GLY A 122 -0.46 25.60 28.03
N LYS A 123 0.14 26.64 28.63
CA LYS A 123 1.52 26.58 29.15
C LYS A 123 1.69 25.34 30.03
N SER A 124 2.52 24.41 29.57
CA SER A 124 2.72 23.11 30.22
C SER A 124 4.18 23.00 30.64
N SER A 125 4.43 23.12 31.95
CA SER A 125 5.74 22.78 32.50
C SER A 125 5.99 21.27 32.40
N PRO A 126 7.24 20.79 32.40
CA PRO A 126 7.55 19.35 32.38
C PRO A 126 6.76 18.55 33.45
N GLU A 127 6.64 19.07 34.67
CA GLU A 127 5.89 18.42 35.75
C GLU A 127 4.36 18.43 35.52
N ASP A 128 3.84 19.41 34.76
CA ASP A 128 2.44 19.41 34.32
C ASP A 128 2.19 18.37 33.23
N VAL A 129 3.11 18.20 32.29
CA VAL A 129 3.03 17.17 31.25
C VAL A 129 3.09 15.78 31.90
N LEU A 130 4.05 15.56 32.80
CA LEU A 130 4.22 14.31 33.54
C LEU A 130 2.95 13.93 34.33
N ARG A 131 2.32 14.92 34.99
CA ARG A 131 1.08 14.73 35.76
C ARG A 131 -0.17 14.54 34.89
N LYS A 132 -0.30 15.27 33.78
CA LYS A 132 -1.47 15.20 32.88
C LYS A 132 -1.42 14.02 31.90
N LYS A 133 -0.23 13.53 31.57
CA LYS A 133 0.02 12.57 30.47
C LYS A 133 -0.55 13.03 29.12
N CYS A 134 -0.67 14.34 28.92
CA CYS A 134 -1.29 14.96 27.74
C CYS A 134 -0.74 16.37 27.52
N THR A 135 -0.31 16.70 26.28
CA THR A 135 0.21 18.03 25.92
C THR A 135 0.33 18.27 24.41
N GLY A 136 0.62 19.49 23.98
CA GLY A 136 1.00 19.83 22.60
C GLY A 136 2.52 19.80 22.36
N PHE A 137 2.97 20.05 21.12
CA PHE A 137 4.37 19.86 20.68
C PHE A 137 5.45 20.46 21.62
N HIS A 138 5.31 21.72 22.05
CA HIS A 138 6.26 22.32 23.01
C HIS A 138 6.33 21.58 24.36
N GLY A 139 5.25 20.94 24.81
CA GLY A 139 5.23 20.18 26.06
C GLY A 139 6.04 18.90 26.01
N TYR A 140 5.99 18.18 24.87
CA TYR A 140 6.90 17.06 24.60
C TYR A 140 8.35 17.54 24.65
N CYS A 141 8.64 18.63 23.92
CA CYS A 141 9.99 19.19 23.84
C CYS A 141 10.55 19.62 25.20
N ASN A 142 9.70 20.26 26.02
CA ASN A 142 10.08 20.72 27.35
C ASN A 142 10.33 19.54 28.30
N LEU A 143 9.51 18.50 28.26
CA LEU A 143 9.68 17.31 29.09
C LEU A 143 10.96 16.55 28.73
N PHE A 144 11.14 16.25 27.44
CA PHE A 144 12.33 15.54 26.96
C PHE A 144 13.62 16.32 27.25
N ALA A 145 13.63 17.64 27.02
CA ALA A 145 14.78 18.49 27.34
C ALA A 145 15.07 18.55 28.84
N ALA A 146 14.05 18.58 29.71
CA ALA A 146 14.25 18.55 31.17
C ALA A 146 14.86 17.22 31.63
N MET A 147 14.37 16.09 31.10
CA MET A 147 14.91 14.76 31.40
C MET A 147 16.36 14.61 30.92
N CYS A 148 16.68 15.03 29.68
CA CYS A 148 18.06 15.02 29.18
C CYS A 148 19.01 15.90 30.03
N ARG A 149 18.54 17.05 30.53
CA ARG A 149 19.33 17.93 31.41
C ARG A 149 19.57 17.34 32.80
N CYS A 150 18.65 16.55 33.35
CA CYS A 150 18.86 15.83 34.61
C CYS A 150 20.08 14.89 34.56
N ILE A 151 20.34 14.26 33.41
CA ILE A 151 21.50 13.37 33.18
C ILE A 151 22.69 14.05 32.49
N GLY A 152 22.67 15.39 32.37
CA GLY A 152 23.79 16.17 31.82
C GLY A 152 24.04 15.98 30.33
N ILE A 153 23.00 15.68 29.54
CA ILE A 153 23.08 15.62 28.07
C ILE A 153 22.66 16.97 27.48
N PRO A 154 23.54 17.64 26.69
CA PRO A 154 23.21 18.91 26.03
C PRO A 154 22.01 18.73 25.08
N VAL A 155 21.04 19.63 25.19
CA VAL A 155 19.75 19.50 24.51
C VAL A 155 19.11 20.87 24.28
N ARG A 156 18.69 21.09 23.03
CA ARG A 156 18.04 22.32 22.60
C ARG A 156 16.64 22.00 22.05
N THR A 157 15.68 22.89 22.31
CA THR A 157 14.40 22.91 21.60
C THR A 157 14.55 23.78 20.36
N ILE A 158 14.06 23.31 19.24
CA ILE A 158 14.04 24.00 17.96
C ILE A 158 12.57 24.23 17.59
N ASP A 159 12.19 25.49 17.51
CA ASP A 159 10.86 25.90 17.01
C ASP A 159 10.92 26.08 15.48
N GLY A 160 9.80 25.86 14.79
CA GLY A 160 9.76 26.05 13.34
C GLY A 160 8.47 25.60 12.65
N TYR A 161 8.61 25.21 11.39
CA TYR A 161 7.51 24.78 10.53
C TYR A 161 7.58 23.27 10.25
N GLY A 162 6.53 22.55 10.66
CA GLY A 162 6.26 21.17 10.28
C GLY A 162 5.32 21.09 9.07
N LYS A 163 5.62 20.24 8.08
CA LYS A 163 4.74 19.94 6.93
C LYS A 163 4.08 18.57 7.09
N ASP A 164 2.76 18.54 7.01
CA ASP A 164 1.97 17.31 6.96
C ASP A 164 0.69 17.49 6.13
N ASP A 165 -0.15 16.45 6.06
CA ASP A 165 -1.41 16.47 5.32
C ASP A 165 -2.45 17.47 5.88
N SER A 166 -2.28 17.95 7.12
CA SER A 166 -3.23 18.87 7.78
C SER A 166 -2.97 20.35 7.47
N ASN A 167 -1.78 20.67 6.95
CA ASN A 167 -1.33 22.03 6.66
C ASN A 167 -0.79 22.23 5.23
N ILE A 168 -1.11 21.29 4.33
CA ILE A 168 -0.75 21.39 2.92
C ILE A 168 -1.59 22.46 2.21
N GLU A 169 -0.95 23.53 1.72
CA GLU A 169 -1.62 24.68 1.06
C GLU A 169 -1.01 25.00 -0.32
N GLU A 170 -1.80 25.64 -1.20
CA GLU A 170 -1.32 26.13 -2.50
C GLU A 170 -0.23 27.22 -2.33
N VAL A 171 -0.21 27.89 -1.19
CA VAL A 171 0.72 28.98 -0.85
C VAL A 171 1.82 28.44 0.05
N ALA A 172 3.06 28.87 -0.22
CA ALA A 172 4.21 28.56 0.62
C ALA A 172 4.07 29.17 2.03
N PHE A 173 4.76 28.62 3.04
CA PHE A 173 4.89 29.31 4.32
C PHE A 173 5.55 30.66 4.12
N ASP A 174 4.99 31.67 4.78
CA ASP A 174 5.44 33.06 4.75
C ASP A 174 5.62 33.57 6.18
N LEU A 175 6.78 34.15 6.45
CA LEU A 175 7.16 34.65 7.78
C LEU A 175 6.23 35.75 8.32
N GLN A 176 5.42 36.40 7.47
CA GLN A 176 4.48 37.45 7.90
C GLN A 176 3.09 36.91 8.27
N SER A 177 2.73 35.70 7.82
CA SER A 177 1.37 35.15 7.91
C SER A 177 1.29 33.72 8.45
N SER A 178 2.41 33.01 8.55
CA SER A 178 2.50 31.63 9.06
C SER A 178 3.01 31.60 10.50
N ASP A 179 2.11 31.27 11.44
CA ASP A 179 2.46 30.96 12.83
C ASP A 179 3.39 29.73 12.91
N ILE A 180 4.28 29.69 13.91
CA ILE A 180 5.03 28.49 14.28
C ILE A 180 4.03 27.39 14.63
N ASN A 181 4.03 26.31 13.86
CA ASN A 181 3.07 25.22 13.99
C ASN A 181 3.66 23.96 14.65
N HIS A 182 4.98 23.89 14.85
CA HIS A 182 5.65 22.73 15.41
C HIS A 182 6.96 23.07 16.14
N ALA A 183 7.44 22.15 16.99
CA ALA A 183 8.76 22.21 17.61
C ALA A 183 9.27 20.79 17.90
N TRP A 184 10.60 20.63 17.92
CA TRP A 184 11.29 19.37 18.18
C TRP A 184 12.55 19.60 19.03
N ASN A 185 13.27 18.54 19.38
CA ASN A 185 14.55 18.63 20.07
C ASN A 185 15.74 18.28 19.16
N VAL A 186 16.90 18.76 19.56
CA VAL A 186 18.20 18.24 19.15
C VAL A 186 19.04 17.92 20.38
N VAL A 187 19.69 16.76 20.38
CA VAL A 187 20.56 16.28 21.47
C VAL A 187 21.99 16.09 20.99
N HIS A 188 22.97 16.38 21.85
CA HIS A 188 24.37 16.21 21.50
C HIS A 188 24.89 14.81 21.90
N ILE A 189 24.85 13.88 20.95
CA ILE A 189 25.25 12.48 21.12
C ILE A 189 26.38 12.17 20.14
N GLY A 190 27.47 11.58 20.65
CA GLY A 190 28.60 11.18 19.82
C GLY A 190 29.40 12.35 19.21
N ASN A 191 29.41 13.52 19.85
CA ASN A 191 30.03 14.75 19.31
C ASN A 191 29.28 15.38 18.11
N GLU A 192 28.01 15.01 17.90
CA GLU A 192 27.17 15.51 16.82
C GLU A 192 25.78 15.86 17.38
N TRP A 193 25.10 16.84 16.78
CA TRP A 193 23.71 17.17 17.12
C TRP A 193 22.76 16.23 16.37
N ARG A 194 21.77 15.68 17.07
CA ARG A 194 20.87 14.65 16.54
C ARG A 194 19.42 15.03 16.82
N PHE A 195 18.58 15.02 15.79
CA PHE A 195 17.15 15.33 15.91
C PHE A 195 16.43 14.30 16.78
N VAL A 196 15.46 14.76 17.57
CA VAL A 196 14.49 13.93 18.27
C VAL A 196 13.15 14.67 18.27
N ASP A 197 12.14 14.14 17.58
CA ASP A 197 10.76 14.61 17.75
C ASP A 197 9.89 13.55 18.43
N CYS A 198 9.73 13.68 19.75
CA CYS A 198 8.82 12.84 20.53
C CYS A 198 7.34 13.05 20.19
N THR A 199 6.98 14.14 19.50
CA THR A 199 5.59 14.47 19.17
C THR A 199 5.09 13.56 18.04
N TRP A 200 5.80 13.54 16.91
CA TRP A 200 5.44 12.74 15.75
C TRP A 200 5.78 11.25 15.92
N ASP A 201 6.80 10.89 16.71
CA ASP A 201 7.06 9.49 17.07
C ASP A 201 6.00 8.89 18.04
N ALA A 202 5.32 9.73 18.84
CA ALA A 202 4.26 9.26 19.74
C ALA A 202 3.00 8.83 18.97
N GLY A 203 2.60 9.60 17.95
CA GLY A 203 1.34 9.37 17.25
C GLY A 203 0.89 10.51 16.37
N TYR A 204 -0.31 10.34 15.81
CA TYR A 204 -0.93 11.30 14.89
C TYR A 204 -2.42 11.50 15.24
N ILE A 205 -3.05 12.52 14.66
CA ILE A 205 -4.50 12.72 14.73
C ILE A 205 -5.14 12.11 13.48
N ASP A 206 -6.09 11.19 13.65
CA ASP A 206 -6.85 10.60 12.55
C ASP A 206 -7.95 11.53 12.00
N ASP A 207 -8.53 11.15 10.86
CA ASP A 207 -9.62 11.91 10.20
C ASP A 207 -10.91 12.01 11.05
N THR A 208 -11.02 11.21 12.13
CA THR A 208 -12.11 11.32 13.11
C THR A 208 -11.82 12.34 14.21
N GLY A 209 -10.67 13.03 14.13
CA GLY A 209 -10.19 13.98 15.11
C GLY A 209 -9.73 13.32 16.40
N LYS A 210 -9.13 12.11 16.35
CA LYS A 210 -8.63 11.40 17.53
C LYS A 210 -7.15 11.12 17.44
N PHE A 211 -6.46 11.27 18.57
CA PHE A 211 -5.07 10.85 18.69
C PHE A 211 -4.95 9.32 18.67
N GLN A 212 -4.16 8.82 17.72
CA GLN A 212 -3.77 7.42 17.58
C GLN A 212 -2.30 7.28 17.93
N TRP A 213 -1.98 6.27 18.74
CA TRP A 213 -0.60 5.93 19.08
C TRP A 213 0.10 5.29 17.89
N LEU A 214 1.29 5.79 17.56
CA LEU A 214 2.19 5.19 16.58
C LEU A 214 3.37 4.52 17.28
N CYS A 215 3.93 5.18 18.31
CA CYS A 215 5.03 4.67 19.14
C CYS A 215 6.21 4.14 18.31
N ASN A 216 6.55 4.80 17.21
CA ASN A 216 7.67 4.44 16.35
C ASN A 216 8.92 5.25 16.71
N ASP A 217 9.96 5.07 15.88
CA ASP A 217 11.30 5.58 16.12
C ASP A 217 11.81 6.45 14.97
N PHE A 218 10.99 6.78 13.95
CA PHE A 218 11.48 7.42 12.73
C PHE A 218 12.18 8.74 13.02
N TYR A 219 11.57 9.57 13.87
CA TYR A 219 12.05 10.89 14.29
C TYR A 219 13.10 10.86 15.42
N PHE A 220 13.48 9.67 15.89
CA PHE A 220 14.63 9.48 16.78
C PHE A 220 15.94 9.41 15.98
N MET A 221 16.81 10.41 16.15
CA MET A 221 18.14 10.51 15.55
C MET A 221 18.18 10.40 14.03
N THR A 222 17.11 10.84 13.36
CA THR A 222 16.91 10.77 11.90
C THR A 222 18.04 11.42 11.11
N ASN A 223 18.30 10.92 9.91
CA ASN A 223 19.15 11.60 8.93
C ASN A 223 18.60 13.02 8.67
N PRO A 224 19.41 14.09 8.81
CA PRO A 224 19.03 15.46 8.45
C PRO A 224 18.39 15.62 7.07
N ASP A 225 18.84 14.88 6.05
CA ASP A 225 18.26 14.92 4.70
C ASP A 225 16.79 14.47 4.65
N PHE A 226 16.40 13.58 5.58
CA PHE A 226 15.03 13.08 5.72
C PHE A 226 14.22 13.97 6.66
N PHE A 227 14.81 14.38 7.79
CA PHE A 227 14.16 15.25 8.77
C PHE A 227 13.76 16.61 8.16
N GLY A 228 14.67 17.21 7.37
CA GLY A 228 14.49 18.49 6.68
C GLY A 228 13.47 18.49 5.52
N VAL A 229 12.91 17.34 5.14
CA VAL A 229 11.78 17.30 4.17
C VAL A 229 10.51 17.85 4.80
N LYS A 230 10.29 17.54 6.09
CA LYS A 230 9.07 17.91 6.82
C LYS A 230 9.30 18.94 7.93
N HIS A 231 10.54 19.23 8.32
CA HIS A 231 10.86 20.21 9.38
C HIS A 231 11.78 21.33 8.89
N PHE A 232 11.39 22.58 9.15
CA PHE A 232 12.20 23.77 8.86
C PHE A 232 12.39 24.65 10.10
N PRO A 233 13.62 24.86 10.59
CA PRO A 233 13.87 25.61 11.83
C PRO A 233 13.63 27.11 11.64
N TYR A 234 12.88 27.71 12.56
CA TYR A 234 12.65 29.15 12.65
C TYR A 234 12.54 29.57 14.13
N MET A 235 13.71 29.81 14.74
CA MET A 235 13.84 30.24 16.14
C MET A 235 14.04 31.75 16.25
N ASN A 236 13.59 32.33 17.37
CA ASN A 236 13.84 33.72 17.77
C ASN A 236 13.45 34.80 16.73
N GLU A 237 12.56 34.47 15.79
CA GLU A 237 12.22 35.33 14.64
C GLU A 237 13.42 35.63 13.71
N GLU A 238 14.51 34.83 13.78
CA GLU A 238 15.76 35.03 13.05
C GLU A 238 16.08 33.84 12.13
N LEU A 239 15.86 34.01 10.82
CA LEU A 239 16.11 32.97 9.82
C LEU A 239 17.60 32.56 9.73
N GLU A 240 18.52 33.53 9.70
CA GLU A 240 19.95 33.27 9.50
C GLU A 240 20.58 32.44 10.62
N THR A 241 20.22 32.70 11.88
CA THR A 241 20.68 31.90 13.03
C THR A 241 20.00 30.54 13.13
N SER A 242 18.89 30.36 12.41
CA SER A 242 18.10 29.12 12.39
C SER A 242 18.57 28.12 11.33
N LYS A 243 19.02 28.58 10.14
CA LYS A 243 19.46 27.72 9.01
C LYS A 243 20.43 26.59 9.42
N GLN A 244 21.42 26.90 10.25
CA GLN A 244 22.42 25.95 10.75
C GLN A 244 21.82 24.75 11.50
N TRP A 245 20.60 24.88 12.05
CA TRP A 245 19.89 23.81 12.76
C TRP A 245 19.15 22.83 11.84
N GLN A 246 19.30 22.97 10.51
CA GLN A 246 18.96 21.90 9.57
C GLN A 246 19.99 20.77 9.56
N LEU A 247 21.18 20.97 10.14
CA LEU A 247 22.23 19.94 10.30
C LEU A 247 22.65 19.28 8.97
N VAL A 248 22.75 20.07 7.91
CA VAL A 248 23.23 19.70 6.57
C VAL A 248 24.33 20.65 6.10
N GLU A 249 25.13 20.25 5.11
CA GLU A 249 26.18 21.12 4.52
C GLU A 249 25.60 22.32 3.76
N GLU A 250 24.49 22.13 3.05
CA GLU A 250 23.79 23.16 2.29
C GLU A 250 22.34 23.33 2.80
N PRO A 251 22.09 24.20 3.80
CA PRO A 251 20.75 24.45 4.33
C PRO A 251 19.80 25.03 3.26
N LEU A 252 18.57 24.52 3.25
CA LEU A 252 17.48 25.01 2.41
C LEU A 252 17.00 26.39 2.90
N ASP A 253 16.47 27.18 1.99
CA ASP A 253 15.64 28.34 2.33
C ASP A 253 14.15 27.95 2.50
N LEU A 254 13.38 28.85 3.11
CA LEU A 254 11.98 28.61 3.44
C LEU A 254 11.11 28.47 2.18
N GLU A 255 11.41 29.17 1.09
CA GLU A 255 10.64 29.07 -0.16
C GLU A 255 10.80 27.67 -0.77
N THR A 256 12.05 27.20 -0.86
CA THR A 256 12.41 25.87 -1.36
C THR A 256 11.80 24.77 -0.49
N PHE A 257 11.89 24.87 0.84
CA PHE A 257 11.24 23.95 1.76
C PHE A 257 9.71 23.93 1.57
N SER A 258 9.09 25.11 1.51
CA SER A 258 7.64 25.24 1.37
C SER A 258 7.12 24.73 0.04
N ARG A 259 7.89 24.90 -1.03
CA ARG A 259 7.53 24.41 -2.36
C ARG A 259 7.72 22.91 -2.55
N ARG A 260 8.64 22.24 -1.84
CA ARG A 260 8.88 20.80 -1.99
C ARG A 260 7.68 19.93 -1.59
N ALA A 261 7.35 18.95 -2.42
CA ALA A 261 6.30 17.97 -2.15
C ALA A 261 6.55 17.22 -0.83
N ILE A 262 5.46 16.84 -0.14
CA ILE A 262 5.57 16.07 1.10
C ILE A 262 5.88 14.63 0.73
N LEU A 263 7.13 14.22 0.91
CA LEU A 263 7.51 12.81 0.97
C LEU A 263 7.33 12.33 2.41
N HIS A 264 6.69 11.18 2.61
CA HIS A 264 6.39 10.64 3.94
C HIS A 264 7.42 9.62 4.40
N GLU A 265 7.39 9.31 5.69
CA GLU A 265 8.32 8.47 6.44
C GLU A 265 8.50 7.10 5.75
N TYR A 266 7.38 6.44 5.42
CA TYR A 266 7.40 5.14 4.74
C TYR A 266 8.12 5.19 3.39
N ALA A 267 8.05 6.28 2.64
CA ALA A 267 8.83 6.41 1.40
C ALA A 267 10.33 6.44 1.69
N MET A 268 10.75 7.23 2.68
CA MET A 268 12.15 7.39 3.05
C MET A 268 12.75 6.07 3.59
N GLU A 269 12.04 5.38 4.49
CA GLU A 269 12.44 4.05 5.02
C GLU A 269 12.52 2.94 3.96
N ASN A 270 11.83 3.14 2.82
CA ASN A 270 11.84 2.22 1.69
C ASN A 270 12.73 2.69 0.52
N GLY A 271 13.39 3.84 0.65
CA GLY A 271 14.19 4.45 -0.41
C GLY A 271 13.38 4.86 -1.65
N ILE A 272 12.07 5.06 -1.53
CA ILE A 272 11.20 5.55 -2.61
C ILE A 272 11.39 7.06 -2.75
N GLY A 273 11.85 7.50 -3.92
CA GLY A 273 11.97 8.90 -4.30
C GLY A 273 10.93 9.33 -5.34
N LEU A 274 10.77 10.64 -5.47
CA LEU A 274 9.96 11.29 -6.50
C LEU A 274 10.84 11.53 -7.73
N VAL A 275 10.52 10.86 -8.85
CA VAL A 275 11.28 10.98 -10.11
C VAL A 275 10.78 12.17 -10.95
N THR A 276 9.53 12.58 -10.74
CA THR A 276 8.88 13.75 -11.37
C THR A 276 8.18 14.56 -10.30
N HIS A 277 7.99 15.87 -10.54
CA HIS A 277 7.26 16.77 -9.65
C HIS A 277 7.89 16.82 -8.24
N GLY A 278 9.01 17.52 -8.09
CA GLY A 278 9.61 17.78 -6.78
C GLY A 278 8.83 18.80 -5.94
N ASP A 279 7.93 19.56 -6.57
CA ASP A 279 7.12 20.61 -5.94
C ASP A 279 5.73 20.09 -5.54
N THR A 280 5.19 20.57 -4.41
CA THR A 280 3.86 20.24 -3.88
C THR A 280 2.75 20.56 -4.87
N LEU A 281 2.84 21.70 -5.53
CA LEU A 281 1.82 22.16 -6.48
C LEU A 281 2.10 21.60 -7.88
N ILE A 282 1.17 20.81 -8.38
CA ILE A 282 1.15 20.32 -9.76
C ILE A 282 -0.01 20.99 -10.51
N GLU A 283 0.30 21.93 -11.40
CA GLU A 283 -0.69 22.45 -12.35
C GLU A 283 -0.89 21.46 -13.51
N VAL A 284 -2.16 21.16 -13.82
CA VAL A 284 -2.53 20.11 -14.78
C VAL A 284 -3.49 20.62 -15.85
N ILE A 285 -3.15 20.33 -17.11
CA ILE A 285 -4.02 20.53 -18.27
C ILE A 285 -4.47 19.14 -18.75
N SER A 286 -5.70 18.77 -18.40
CA SER A 286 -6.39 17.50 -18.71
C SER A 286 -5.81 16.22 -18.08
N GLU A 287 -4.51 15.98 -18.22
CA GLU A 287 -3.84 14.83 -17.61
C GLU A 287 -2.37 15.14 -17.28
N THR A 288 -1.83 14.46 -16.26
CA THR A 288 -0.40 14.51 -15.91
C THR A 288 0.09 13.11 -15.50
N THR A 289 1.34 12.98 -15.08
CA THR A 289 1.93 11.72 -14.62
C THR A 289 2.95 11.97 -13.52
N VAL A 290 2.74 11.34 -12.37
CA VAL A 290 3.71 11.27 -11.28
C VAL A 290 4.46 9.93 -11.38
N ILE A 291 5.79 9.95 -11.28
CA ILE A 291 6.64 8.76 -11.27
C ILE A 291 7.32 8.67 -9.91
N ILE A 292 7.16 7.53 -9.25
CA ILE A 292 7.87 7.16 -8.01
C ILE A 292 8.80 5.99 -8.30
N SER A 293 9.96 5.94 -7.64
CA SER A 293 10.90 4.82 -7.79
C SER A 293 11.83 4.67 -6.59
N GLY A 294 12.20 3.44 -6.22
CA GLY A 294 13.14 3.17 -5.13
C GLY A 294 13.96 1.89 -5.37
N PRO A 295 15.29 1.90 -5.13
CA PRO A 295 16.20 0.84 -5.59
C PRO A 295 16.31 -0.39 -4.67
N GLY A 296 15.56 -0.43 -3.57
CA GLY A 296 15.73 -1.46 -2.54
C GLY A 296 14.85 -2.69 -2.72
N ILE A 297 13.53 -2.46 -2.76
CA ILE A 297 12.50 -3.50 -2.78
C ILE A 297 11.53 -3.16 -3.91
N PRO A 298 11.06 -4.11 -4.73
CA PRO A 298 10.05 -3.83 -5.75
C PRO A 298 8.75 -3.30 -5.14
N ILE A 299 8.19 -2.25 -5.73
CA ILE A 299 6.84 -1.79 -5.38
C ILE A 299 5.85 -2.86 -5.85
N GLU A 300 5.20 -3.56 -4.93
CA GLU A 300 4.23 -4.60 -5.23
C GLU A 300 2.97 -3.98 -5.85
N ASP A 301 2.39 -3.00 -5.17
CA ASP A 301 1.15 -2.32 -5.58
C ASP A 301 1.14 -0.82 -5.21
N VAL A 302 0.25 -0.05 -5.84
CA VAL A 302 0.04 1.39 -5.61
C VAL A 302 -1.45 1.71 -5.64
N SER A 303 -1.90 2.53 -4.68
CA SER A 303 -3.24 3.13 -4.67
C SER A 303 -3.11 4.65 -4.53
N CYS A 304 -4.13 5.40 -4.96
CA CYS A 304 -4.12 6.86 -4.92
C CYS A 304 -5.48 7.41 -4.48
N GLU A 305 -5.46 8.15 -3.39
CA GLU A 305 -6.61 8.92 -2.93
C GLU A 305 -6.51 10.33 -3.49
N MET A 306 -7.63 10.88 -3.95
CA MET A 306 -7.70 12.25 -4.43
C MET A 306 -8.97 12.90 -3.89
N GLU A 307 -8.83 14.09 -3.32
CA GLU A 307 -9.85 14.78 -2.52
C GLU A 307 -9.98 16.22 -3.02
N GLU A 308 -11.19 16.69 -3.35
CA GLU A 308 -11.39 18.09 -3.79
C GLU A 308 -11.52 19.01 -2.57
N ILE A 309 -10.64 20.00 -2.43
CA ILE A 309 -10.47 20.82 -1.20
C ILE A 309 -11.77 21.53 -0.75
N TYR A 310 -12.74 21.71 -1.65
CA TYR A 310 -13.99 22.41 -1.39
C TYR A 310 -15.26 21.53 -1.49
N GLN A 311 -15.13 20.21 -1.61
CA GLN A 311 -16.26 19.27 -1.58
C GLN A 311 -16.05 18.17 -0.53
N PHE A 312 -16.82 18.23 0.57
CA PHE A 312 -16.75 17.29 1.70
C PHE A 312 -17.38 15.90 1.44
N ASP A 313 -17.85 15.62 0.21
CA ASP A 313 -18.35 14.29 -0.15
C ASP A 313 -17.17 13.39 -0.54
N ASN A 314 -16.81 12.45 0.34
CA ASN A 314 -15.75 11.46 0.12
C ASN A 314 -15.86 10.76 -1.24
N VAL A 315 -14.86 10.93 -2.10
CA VAL A 315 -14.74 10.19 -3.37
C VAL A 315 -13.55 9.24 -3.31
N ILE A 316 -13.80 7.95 -3.53
CA ILE A 316 -12.74 6.97 -3.80
C ILE A 316 -12.29 7.18 -5.26
N GLN A 317 -11.07 7.68 -5.44
CA GLN A 317 -10.59 8.22 -6.73
C GLN A 317 -9.56 7.37 -7.48
N ASP A 318 -9.35 6.10 -7.14
CA ASP A 318 -8.51 5.19 -7.95
C ASP A 318 -8.91 5.20 -9.45
N GLN A 319 -10.21 5.39 -9.76
CA GLN A 319 -10.70 5.47 -11.14
C GLN A 319 -10.21 6.70 -11.95
N TYR A 320 -9.66 7.71 -11.28
CA TYR A 320 -9.07 8.90 -11.89
C TYR A 320 -7.54 8.79 -12.05
N THR A 321 -6.93 7.77 -11.43
CA THR A 321 -5.51 7.48 -11.55
C THR A 321 -5.30 6.24 -12.43
N MET A 322 -4.06 5.94 -12.81
CA MET A 322 -3.68 4.70 -13.47
C MET A 322 -2.21 4.42 -13.20
N ALA A 323 -1.92 3.45 -12.34
CA ALA A 323 -0.56 3.03 -12.03
C ALA A 323 -0.02 2.04 -13.10
N GLU A 324 1.10 2.35 -13.76
CA GLU A 324 1.80 1.52 -14.74
C GLU A 324 3.18 1.12 -14.19
N ARG A 325 3.55 -0.17 -14.29
CA ARG A 325 4.88 -0.64 -13.85
C ARG A 325 6.00 -0.18 -14.78
N MET A 326 7.01 0.51 -14.25
CA MET A 326 8.24 0.90 -14.95
C MET A 326 9.42 0.02 -14.50
N GLY A 327 9.57 -1.16 -15.07
CA GLY A 327 10.64 -2.11 -14.71
C GLY A 327 10.38 -2.79 -13.36
N HIS A 328 11.42 -3.01 -12.55
CA HIS A 328 11.27 -3.56 -11.19
C HIS A 328 10.97 -2.47 -10.15
N ASP A 329 11.58 -1.30 -10.31
CA ASP A 329 11.82 -0.37 -9.20
C ASP A 329 11.00 0.92 -9.31
N GLY A 330 10.22 1.10 -10.37
CA GLY A 330 9.46 2.32 -10.65
C GLY A 330 7.99 2.07 -10.96
N VAL A 331 7.14 3.04 -10.59
CA VAL A 331 5.72 3.08 -10.93
C VAL A 331 5.35 4.46 -11.46
N LYS A 332 4.59 4.45 -12.55
CA LYS A 332 4.11 5.63 -13.28
C LYS A 332 2.62 5.80 -13.05
N ILE A 333 2.25 6.78 -12.28
CA ILE A 333 0.88 7.09 -11.87
C ILE A 333 0.36 8.19 -12.79
N LYS A 334 -0.44 7.82 -13.79
CA LYS A 334 -1.13 8.77 -14.64
C LYS A 334 -2.37 9.31 -13.94
N LEU A 335 -2.61 10.62 -14.02
CA LEU A 335 -3.74 11.30 -13.38
C LEU A 335 -4.66 11.93 -14.45
N ARG A 336 -5.97 11.82 -14.27
CA ARG A 336 -7.02 12.50 -15.06
C ARG A 336 -8.01 13.16 -14.12
N LEU A 337 -8.16 14.48 -14.20
CA LEU A 337 -8.90 15.24 -13.18
C LEU A 337 -10.37 15.45 -13.60
N PRO A 338 -11.35 15.22 -12.69
CA PRO A 338 -12.77 15.24 -13.05
C PRO A 338 -13.36 16.62 -13.36
N SER A 339 -12.93 17.65 -12.63
CA SER A 339 -13.44 19.02 -12.68
C SER A 339 -12.28 20.03 -12.72
N ILE A 340 -12.58 21.29 -13.06
CA ILE A 340 -11.62 22.39 -12.93
C ILE A 340 -11.65 22.82 -11.45
N ALA A 341 -10.85 22.15 -10.63
CA ALA A 341 -10.74 22.35 -9.19
C ALA A 341 -9.30 22.07 -8.70
N THR A 342 -9.07 22.33 -7.42
CA THR A 342 -7.84 21.93 -6.72
C THR A 342 -8.10 20.70 -5.86
N TYR A 343 -7.23 19.70 -5.96
CA TYR A 343 -7.30 18.45 -5.21
C TYR A 343 -6.07 18.25 -4.33
N ILE A 344 -6.24 17.56 -3.21
CA ILE A 344 -5.14 16.88 -2.52
C ILE A 344 -5.01 15.48 -3.11
N LEU A 345 -3.82 15.10 -3.57
CA LEU A 345 -3.48 13.75 -4.03
C LEU A 345 -2.58 13.09 -2.99
N ARG A 346 -3.00 11.95 -2.44
CA ARG A 346 -2.20 11.10 -1.56
C ARG A 346 -1.86 9.81 -2.30
N ILE A 347 -0.57 9.55 -2.48
CA ILE A 347 -0.05 8.34 -3.12
C ILE A 347 0.36 7.35 -2.04
N TYR A 348 -0.10 6.11 -2.15
CA TYR A 348 0.29 5.01 -1.26
C TYR A 348 0.95 3.90 -2.07
N ALA A 349 1.94 3.24 -1.47
CA ALA A 349 2.60 2.08 -2.06
C ALA A 349 2.64 0.92 -1.06
N LYS A 350 2.61 -0.29 -1.58
CA LYS A 350 2.87 -1.52 -0.86
C LYS A 350 4.19 -2.10 -1.37
N MET A 351 5.14 -2.33 -0.48
CA MET A 351 6.45 -2.87 -0.84
C MET A 351 6.46 -4.39 -0.77
N PHE A 352 7.02 -5.04 -1.80
CA PHE A 352 7.07 -6.50 -1.86
C PHE A 352 7.80 -7.10 -0.64
N SER A 353 7.24 -8.14 -0.03
CA SER A 353 7.79 -8.86 1.13
C SER A 353 7.96 -8.09 2.45
N LYS A 354 7.67 -6.79 2.49
CA LYS A 354 7.32 -6.10 3.74
C LYS A 354 5.87 -6.41 4.12
N ASP A 355 5.43 -5.93 5.28
CA ASP A 355 4.09 -6.15 5.80
C ASP A 355 3.00 -5.86 4.75
N ASN A 356 1.89 -6.59 4.83
CA ASN A 356 0.86 -6.63 3.78
C ASN A 356 -0.03 -5.36 3.75
N GLU A 357 0.55 -4.20 4.06
CA GLU A 357 -0.10 -2.93 4.32
C GLU A 357 0.45 -1.84 3.38
N PHE A 358 -0.41 -0.91 3.00
CA PHE A 358 -0.04 0.26 2.21
C PHE A 358 0.53 1.34 3.12
N GLY A 359 1.71 1.85 2.78
CA GLY A 359 2.28 3.03 3.40
C GLY A 359 2.10 4.27 2.51
N LYS A 360 1.84 5.42 3.15
CA LYS A 360 1.75 6.70 2.46
C LYS A 360 3.13 7.09 1.92
N VAL A 361 3.21 7.40 0.63
CA VAL A 361 4.46 7.75 -0.06
C VAL A 361 4.61 9.25 -0.17
N ALA A 362 3.62 9.93 -0.77
CA ALA A 362 3.70 11.36 -1.02
C ALA A 362 2.32 12.03 -1.05
N THR A 363 2.28 13.31 -0.65
CA THR A 363 1.11 14.18 -0.79
C THR A 363 1.43 15.39 -1.65
N TYR A 364 0.52 15.69 -2.58
CA TYR A 364 0.57 16.82 -3.50
C TYR A 364 -0.72 17.63 -3.46
N ILE A 365 -0.64 18.87 -3.92
CA ILE A 365 -1.79 19.64 -4.37
C ILE A 365 -1.80 19.66 -5.89
N VAL A 366 -2.89 19.20 -6.49
CA VAL A 366 -3.06 19.07 -7.94
C VAL A 366 -4.13 20.04 -8.41
N LYS A 367 -3.73 21.04 -9.18
CA LYS A 367 -4.61 22.12 -9.65
C LYS A 367 -5.01 21.89 -11.11
N CYS A 368 -6.28 21.51 -11.33
CA CYS A 368 -6.80 21.33 -12.68
C CYS A 368 -7.11 22.69 -13.32
N LEU A 369 -6.41 23.02 -14.40
CA LEU A 369 -6.66 24.22 -15.20
C LEU A 369 -7.66 23.97 -16.34
N GLN A 370 -7.79 22.72 -16.79
CA GLN A 370 -8.70 22.31 -17.87
C GLN A 370 -8.97 20.81 -17.81
N VAL A 371 -10.22 20.38 -18.01
CA VAL A 371 -10.60 18.96 -18.14
C VAL A 371 -10.62 18.48 -19.59
N SER A 372 -10.45 17.17 -19.78
CA SER A 372 -10.64 16.53 -21.10
C SER A 372 -12.13 16.38 -21.41
N LYS A 373 -12.53 16.68 -22.66
CA LYS A 373 -13.93 16.50 -23.13
C LYS A 373 -14.32 15.05 -23.34
N ASP A 374 -13.34 14.19 -23.60
CA ASP A 374 -13.49 12.75 -23.85
C ASP A 374 -12.87 11.94 -22.69
N MET A 375 -13.01 12.44 -21.45
CA MET A 375 -12.53 11.76 -20.26
C MET A 375 -13.33 10.47 -20.03
N GLU A 376 -12.64 9.33 -20.07
CA GLU A 376 -13.17 8.04 -19.66
C GLU A 376 -12.41 7.56 -18.42
N LEU A 377 -13.16 7.14 -17.39
CA LEU A 377 -12.65 6.62 -16.11
C LEU A 377 -11.83 5.35 -16.33
N PHE A 378 -10.84 5.13 -15.46
CA PHE A 378 -10.16 3.84 -15.36
C PHE A 378 -10.98 2.89 -14.46
N PRO A 379 -11.06 1.58 -14.77
CA PRO A 379 -11.59 0.60 -13.83
C PRO A 379 -10.72 0.53 -12.56
N SER A 380 -11.30 0.26 -11.39
CA SER A 380 -10.55 0.13 -10.12
C SER A 380 -9.43 -0.92 -10.24
N HIS A 381 -8.25 -0.57 -9.72
CA HIS A 381 -7.02 -1.29 -10.00
C HIS A 381 -5.96 -1.04 -8.93
N GLY A 382 -5.13 -2.07 -8.70
CA GLY A 382 -3.71 -1.88 -8.41
C GLY A 382 -2.91 -1.72 -9.71
N ILE A 383 -1.60 -1.96 -9.71
CA ILE A 383 -0.73 -1.71 -10.87
C ILE A 383 -1.19 -2.44 -12.16
N TRP A 384 -1.27 -1.69 -13.28
CA TRP A 384 -1.59 -2.20 -14.61
C TRP A 384 -0.37 -2.81 -15.32
N GLY A 385 -0.64 -3.70 -16.27
CA GLY A 385 0.37 -4.45 -16.98
C GLY A 385 0.76 -5.74 -16.23
N PRO A 386 1.97 -6.28 -16.46
CA PRO A 386 2.40 -7.55 -15.89
C PRO A 386 2.64 -7.46 -14.37
N GLU A 387 2.21 -8.49 -13.66
CA GLU A 387 2.55 -8.72 -12.25
C GLU A 387 4.03 -9.01 -12.07
N LEU A 388 4.59 -8.83 -10.87
CA LEU A 388 6.02 -9.07 -10.61
C LEU A 388 6.46 -10.51 -10.96
N TYR A 389 5.63 -11.51 -10.66
CA TYR A 389 5.98 -12.94 -10.72
C TYR A 389 5.36 -13.70 -11.90
N TYR A 390 4.90 -12.99 -12.93
CA TYR A 390 4.24 -13.56 -14.12
C TYR A 390 5.07 -14.66 -14.81
N GLN A 391 6.41 -14.55 -14.82
CA GLN A 391 7.30 -15.54 -15.41
C GLN A 391 7.37 -16.83 -14.59
N ASP A 392 7.35 -16.73 -13.26
CA ASP A 392 7.42 -17.90 -12.36
C ASP A 392 6.15 -18.75 -12.43
N ILE A 393 5.02 -18.10 -12.72
CA ILE A 393 3.77 -18.79 -13.05
C ILE A 393 3.69 -19.22 -14.53
N GLY A 394 4.68 -18.91 -15.38
CA GLY A 394 4.91 -19.55 -16.68
C GLY A 394 4.50 -18.75 -17.92
N PHE A 395 4.27 -17.43 -17.79
CA PHE A 395 4.03 -16.54 -18.92
C PHE A 395 5.35 -16.07 -19.55
N GLU A 396 5.37 -15.82 -20.86
CA GLU A 396 6.58 -15.36 -21.54
C GLU A 396 6.82 -13.86 -21.31
N LYS A 397 8.10 -13.47 -21.27
CA LYS A 397 8.53 -12.07 -21.21
C LYS A 397 7.91 -11.16 -22.28
N ALA A 398 7.47 -11.72 -23.41
CA ALA A 398 6.78 -10.96 -24.45
C ALA A 398 5.43 -10.35 -24.02
N ILE A 399 4.82 -10.84 -22.94
CA ILE A 399 3.55 -10.30 -22.41
C ILE A 399 3.66 -8.83 -21.96
N VAL A 400 4.86 -8.34 -21.66
CA VAL A 400 5.08 -6.97 -21.15
C VAL A 400 4.99 -5.91 -22.24
N TYR A 401 5.08 -6.28 -23.52
CA TYR A 401 5.23 -5.32 -24.63
C TYR A 401 3.95 -4.52 -24.93
N GLN A 402 2.77 -5.09 -24.67
CA GLN A 402 1.50 -4.40 -24.90
C GLN A 402 0.42 -4.92 -23.95
N TRP A 403 0.02 -4.06 -23.00
CA TRP A 403 -1.04 -4.34 -22.05
C TRP A 403 -2.26 -3.41 -22.18
N TRP A 404 -2.24 -2.45 -23.12
CA TRP A 404 -3.38 -1.61 -23.47
C TRP A 404 -3.85 -1.88 -24.91
N TYR A 405 -5.17 -1.87 -25.11
CA TYR A 405 -5.82 -2.20 -26.38
C TYR A 405 -7.04 -1.32 -26.64
N GLU A 406 -7.38 -1.12 -27.92
CA GLU A 406 -8.60 -0.45 -28.35
C GLU A 406 -9.50 -1.43 -29.12
N ALA A 407 -10.76 -1.56 -28.71
CA ALA A 407 -11.76 -2.41 -29.34
C ALA A 407 -12.80 -1.56 -30.09
N SER A 408 -12.78 -1.62 -31.43
CA SER A 408 -13.63 -0.79 -32.28
C SER A 408 -15.10 -1.23 -32.34
N CYS A 409 -15.41 -2.49 -32.05
CA CYS A 409 -16.76 -3.08 -32.20
C CYS A 409 -17.17 -3.97 -31.00
N GLY A 410 -16.50 -3.83 -29.86
CA GLY A 410 -16.87 -4.50 -28.62
C GLY A 410 -16.53 -6.00 -28.57
N GLU A 411 -15.87 -6.56 -29.58
CA GLU A 411 -15.17 -7.85 -29.50
C GLU A 411 -13.68 -7.62 -29.81
N ILE A 412 -12.79 -8.30 -29.09
CA ILE A 412 -11.35 -8.25 -29.33
C ILE A 412 -10.70 -9.61 -29.01
N ASP A 413 -9.72 -10.00 -29.84
CA ASP A 413 -8.88 -11.18 -29.65
C ASP A 413 -7.52 -10.74 -29.08
N LEU A 414 -7.15 -11.23 -27.90
CA LEU A 414 -5.89 -10.88 -27.22
C LEU A 414 -4.98 -12.09 -27.12
N TYR A 415 -3.74 -11.95 -27.63
CA TYR A 415 -2.74 -13.01 -27.63
C TYR A 415 -1.85 -12.91 -26.39
N VAL A 416 -1.85 -13.98 -25.59
CA VAL A 416 -1.11 -14.07 -24.33
C VAL A 416 -0.06 -15.18 -24.45
N PRO A 417 1.24 -14.87 -24.51
CA PRO A 417 2.28 -15.85 -24.75
C PRO A 417 2.67 -16.59 -23.46
N VAL A 418 2.80 -17.92 -23.54
CA VAL A 418 3.05 -18.81 -22.40
C VAL A 418 4.03 -19.93 -22.75
N TRP A 419 4.82 -20.37 -21.77
CA TRP A 419 5.86 -21.38 -22.00
C TRP A 419 5.28 -22.77 -22.30
N GLN A 420 4.07 -23.04 -21.79
CA GLN A 420 3.32 -24.28 -21.95
C GLN A 420 1.83 -24.04 -21.75
N ALA A 421 0.99 -24.96 -22.25
CA ALA A 421 -0.44 -24.97 -21.94
C ALA A 421 -0.68 -25.05 -20.43
N MET A 422 -1.63 -24.23 -19.93
CA MET A 422 -1.98 -24.11 -18.52
C MET A 422 -3.45 -23.69 -18.35
N GLU A 423 -4.01 -23.83 -17.14
CA GLU A 423 -5.38 -23.40 -16.83
C GLU A 423 -5.41 -21.91 -16.46
N ILE A 424 -6.05 -21.12 -17.33
CA ILE A 424 -6.22 -19.67 -17.20
C ILE A 424 -7.62 -19.34 -16.69
N VAL A 425 -7.69 -18.35 -15.81
CA VAL A 425 -8.93 -17.74 -15.33
C VAL A 425 -8.94 -16.28 -15.80
N PRO A 426 -9.77 -15.92 -16.81
CA PRO A 426 -10.00 -14.53 -17.15
C PRO A 426 -11.02 -13.90 -16.19
N ARG A 427 -10.94 -12.58 -16.00
CA ARG A 427 -11.99 -11.76 -15.37
C ARG A 427 -12.08 -10.43 -16.11
N LEU A 428 -13.25 -10.07 -16.62
CA LEU A 428 -13.50 -8.79 -17.31
C LEU A 428 -14.41 -7.90 -16.46
N GLN A 429 -13.94 -6.71 -16.09
CA GLN A 429 -14.68 -5.72 -15.30
C GLN A 429 -14.77 -4.38 -16.05
N SER A 430 -15.88 -3.66 -15.87
CA SER A 430 -16.10 -2.33 -16.45
C SER A 430 -15.52 -1.24 -15.54
N SER A 431 -15.28 -0.04 -16.06
CA SER A 431 -15.05 1.14 -15.22
C SER A 431 -16.31 1.60 -14.47
N GLU A 432 -17.50 1.36 -15.05
CA GLU A 432 -18.79 1.80 -14.49
C GLU A 432 -19.42 0.76 -13.54
N ASP A 433 -19.13 -0.53 -13.74
CA ASP A 433 -19.79 -1.65 -13.06
C ASP A 433 -18.75 -2.46 -12.26
N VAL A 434 -18.93 -2.60 -10.93
CA VAL A 434 -18.04 -3.37 -10.03
C VAL A 434 -18.10 -4.88 -10.30
N GLU A 435 -19.27 -5.36 -10.72
CA GLU A 435 -19.49 -6.77 -11.08
C GLU A 435 -18.75 -7.18 -12.37
N GLU A 436 -18.33 -8.45 -12.43
CA GLU A 436 -17.74 -9.02 -13.63
C GLU A 436 -18.78 -9.14 -14.76
N VAL A 437 -18.37 -8.84 -16.00
CA VAL A 437 -19.20 -9.08 -17.19
C VAL A 437 -19.26 -10.58 -17.45
N VAL A 438 -20.28 -11.25 -16.90
CA VAL A 438 -20.32 -12.72 -16.79
C VAL A 438 -20.36 -13.43 -18.16
N ASN A 439 -19.45 -14.39 -18.37
CA ASN A 439 -19.25 -15.12 -19.65
C ASN A 439 -18.92 -14.21 -20.86
N SER A 440 -18.26 -13.08 -20.60
CA SER A 440 -17.76 -12.16 -21.64
C SER A 440 -16.45 -12.58 -22.28
N VAL A 441 -15.70 -13.51 -21.67
CA VAL A 441 -14.38 -13.93 -22.18
C VAL A 441 -14.39 -15.42 -22.51
N LEU A 442 -13.86 -15.77 -23.69
CA LEU A 442 -13.59 -17.13 -24.11
C LEU A 442 -12.08 -17.34 -24.25
N ILE A 443 -11.53 -18.25 -23.45
CA ILE A 443 -10.14 -18.69 -23.56
C ILE A 443 -10.02 -19.81 -24.59
N GLN A 444 -9.06 -19.68 -25.50
CA GLN A 444 -8.67 -20.72 -26.44
C GLN A 444 -7.16 -20.94 -26.30
N THR A 445 -6.76 -22.13 -25.83
CA THR A 445 -5.37 -22.44 -25.45
C THR A 445 -4.74 -23.38 -26.47
N ASP A 446 -3.51 -23.08 -26.90
CA ASP A 446 -2.61 -24.00 -27.60
C ASP A 446 -1.38 -24.33 -26.74
N SER A 447 -0.40 -25.04 -27.30
CA SER A 447 0.82 -25.44 -26.57
C SER A 447 1.73 -24.30 -26.08
N ARG A 448 1.64 -23.10 -26.67
CA ARG A 448 2.52 -21.93 -26.40
C ARG A 448 1.81 -20.57 -26.42
N SER A 449 0.54 -20.51 -26.84
CA SER A 449 -0.24 -19.28 -26.80
C SER A 449 -1.64 -19.51 -26.25
N ILE A 450 -2.18 -18.45 -25.65
CA ILE A 450 -3.58 -18.34 -25.28
C ILE A 450 -4.18 -17.18 -26.08
N VAL A 451 -5.35 -17.40 -26.67
CA VAL A 451 -6.18 -16.33 -27.22
C VAL A 451 -7.35 -16.10 -26.26
N ALA A 452 -7.38 -14.92 -25.65
CA ALA A 452 -8.49 -14.44 -24.84
C ALA A 452 -9.40 -13.57 -25.71
N ILE A 453 -10.58 -14.10 -26.04
CA ILE A 453 -11.59 -13.40 -26.85
C ILE A 453 -12.56 -12.72 -25.91
N ALA A 454 -12.55 -11.39 -25.82
CA ALA A 454 -13.36 -10.62 -24.88
C ALA A 454 -14.50 -9.85 -25.59
N ARG A 455 -15.69 -9.85 -24.98
CA ARG A 455 -16.87 -9.08 -25.42
C ARG A 455 -17.28 -8.03 -24.39
N MET A 456 -17.32 -6.78 -24.81
CA MET A 456 -17.67 -5.61 -24.01
C MET A 456 -19.07 -5.12 -24.37
N PRO A 457 -20.04 -5.07 -23.45
CA PRO A 457 -21.45 -4.78 -23.77
C PRO A 457 -21.69 -3.31 -24.16
N LYS A 458 -20.89 -2.38 -23.63
CA LYS A 458 -21.03 -0.92 -23.80
C LYS A 458 -19.69 -0.30 -24.24
N ARG A 459 -19.72 0.95 -24.71
CA ARG A 459 -18.53 1.83 -24.78
C ARG A 459 -17.95 2.02 -23.36
N GLY A 460 -16.65 2.23 -23.24
CA GLY A 460 -15.97 2.54 -21.98
C GLY A 460 -14.66 1.74 -21.81
N ASN A 461 -13.99 1.93 -20.67
CA ASN A 461 -12.78 1.18 -20.34
C ASN A 461 -13.10 -0.09 -19.55
N TYR A 462 -12.34 -1.15 -19.82
CA TYR A 462 -12.48 -2.44 -19.16
C TYR A 462 -11.14 -2.97 -18.68
N LYS A 463 -11.14 -3.62 -17.52
CA LYS A 463 -10.01 -4.38 -16.98
C LYS A 463 -10.19 -5.84 -17.33
N LEU A 464 -9.34 -6.39 -18.19
CA LEU A 464 -9.20 -7.84 -18.35
C LEU A 464 -8.02 -8.32 -17.52
N THR A 465 -8.31 -9.01 -16.43
CA THR A 465 -7.31 -9.74 -15.66
C THR A 465 -7.14 -11.13 -16.26
N ILE A 466 -5.89 -11.52 -16.53
CA ILE A 466 -5.53 -12.90 -16.85
C ILE A 466 -4.75 -13.47 -15.67
N SER A 467 -5.30 -14.52 -15.06
CA SER A 467 -4.72 -15.24 -13.93
C SER A 467 -4.44 -16.69 -14.31
N LYS A 468 -3.43 -17.30 -13.69
CA LYS A 468 -3.23 -18.75 -13.71
C LYS A 468 -3.91 -19.37 -12.51
N LYS A 469 -4.56 -20.51 -12.71
CA LYS A 469 -4.98 -21.39 -11.62
C LYS A 469 -3.88 -22.40 -11.29
N MET A 470 -3.54 -22.47 -10.02
CA MET A 470 -2.48 -23.34 -9.49
C MET A 470 -3.04 -24.71 -9.07
N PRO A 471 -2.19 -25.74 -8.90
CA PRO A 471 -2.64 -27.10 -8.55
C PRO A 471 -3.35 -27.21 -7.19
N ASP A 472 -3.10 -26.29 -6.27
CA ASP A 472 -3.77 -26.15 -4.96
C ASP A 472 -5.16 -25.48 -5.06
N GLY A 473 -5.54 -25.01 -6.25
CA GLY A 473 -6.78 -24.28 -6.50
C GLY A 473 -6.69 -22.76 -6.36
N SER A 474 -5.55 -22.22 -5.92
CA SER A 474 -5.33 -20.77 -5.87
C SER A 474 -5.30 -20.15 -7.28
N VAL A 475 -5.65 -18.87 -7.38
CA VAL A 475 -5.72 -18.14 -8.66
C VAL A 475 -4.82 -16.91 -8.54
N ILE A 476 -3.69 -16.94 -9.24
CA ILE A 476 -2.65 -15.91 -9.17
C ILE A 476 -2.74 -15.02 -10.41
N PRO A 477 -2.93 -13.69 -10.29
CA PRO A 477 -2.88 -12.79 -11.44
C PRO A 477 -1.50 -12.81 -12.10
N ALA A 478 -1.49 -12.64 -13.42
CA ALA A 478 -0.26 -12.53 -14.22
C ALA A 478 -0.16 -11.19 -14.94
N ILE A 479 -1.30 -10.64 -15.36
CA ILE A 479 -1.38 -9.36 -16.06
C ILE A 479 -2.79 -8.75 -15.95
N HIS A 480 -2.81 -7.42 -15.88
CA HIS A 480 -3.99 -6.58 -15.98
C HIS A 480 -3.96 -5.78 -17.30
N TYR A 481 -4.86 -6.12 -18.23
CA TYR A 481 -5.02 -5.45 -19.52
C TYR A 481 -6.07 -4.34 -19.47
N LEU A 482 -5.72 -3.14 -19.94
CA LEU A 482 -6.67 -2.05 -20.18
C LEU A 482 -7.25 -2.16 -21.60
N ILE A 483 -8.58 -2.25 -21.72
CA ILE A 483 -9.26 -2.29 -23.03
C ILE A 483 -10.23 -1.12 -23.14
N THR A 484 -9.95 -0.18 -24.05
CA THR A 484 -10.86 0.92 -24.38
C THR A 484 -11.82 0.48 -25.48
N CYS A 485 -13.09 0.27 -25.15
CA CYS A 485 -14.15 -0.10 -26.07
C CYS A 485 -14.82 1.14 -26.66
N LYS A 486 -14.73 1.36 -27.98
CA LYS A 486 -15.37 2.53 -28.64
C LYS A 486 -16.87 2.33 -28.88
N HIS A 487 -17.26 1.11 -29.23
CA HIS A 487 -18.64 0.72 -29.49
C HIS A 487 -18.91 -0.66 -28.88
N GLY A 488 -19.95 -0.77 -28.05
CA GLY A 488 -20.31 -2.02 -27.41
C GLY A 488 -20.76 -3.11 -28.39
N TYR A 489 -20.58 -4.37 -28.01
CA TYR A 489 -21.03 -5.53 -28.77
C TYR A 489 -22.55 -5.69 -28.64
N VAL A 490 -23.29 -5.13 -29.60
CA VAL A 490 -24.76 -5.05 -29.59
C VAL A 490 -25.37 -5.85 -30.75
N PRO A 491 -26.39 -6.71 -30.50
CA PRO A 491 -26.90 -7.12 -29.19
C PRO A 491 -25.91 -8.01 -28.44
N PHE A 492 -25.79 -7.84 -27.12
CA PHE A 492 -24.82 -8.58 -26.32
C PHE A 492 -25.12 -10.09 -26.29
N MET A 493 -24.17 -10.89 -26.77
CA MET A 493 -24.25 -12.35 -26.78
C MET A 493 -23.09 -12.92 -25.96
N PRO A 494 -23.32 -13.43 -24.73
CA PRO A 494 -22.26 -14.07 -23.96
C PRO A 494 -21.76 -15.34 -24.65
N PHE A 495 -20.54 -15.76 -24.30
CA PHE A 495 -19.98 -17.06 -24.70
C PHE A 495 -20.68 -18.21 -23.94
N PRO A 496 -20.72 -19.43 -24.51
CA PRO A 496 -21.15 -20.60 -23.76
C PRO A 496 -20.28 -20.78 -22.50
N ILE A 497 -20.86 -21.36 -21.45
CA ILE A 497 -20.09 -21.65 -20.23
C ILE A 497 -19.04 -22.72 -20.58
N ALA A 498 -17.77 -22.36 -20.45
CA ALA A 498 -16.64 -23.26 -20.61
C ALA A 498 -16.24 -23.86 -19.27
N PHE A 499 -16.07 -25.18 -19.23
CA PHE A 499 -15.54 -25.87 -18.04
C PHE A 499 -14.00 -25.92 -18.10
N PRO A 500 -13.28 -26.00 -16.96
CA PRO A 500 -11.81 -26.05 -16.90
C PRO A 500 -11.12 -26.97 -17.91
N VAL A 501 -11.72 -28.14 -18.12
CA VAL A 501 -11.29 -29.19 -19.04
C VAL A 501 -11.18 -28.75 -20.51
N VAL A 502 -11.83 -27.66 -20.92
CA VAL A 502 -11.68 -27.04 -22.25
C VAL A 502 -10.22 -26.71 -22.55
N GLN A 503 -9.50 -26.17 -21.56
CA GLN A 503 -8.09 -25.79 -21.72
C GLN A 503 -7.18 -27.01 -21.64
N GLN A 504 -7.50 -27.97 -20.76
CA GLN A 504 -6.78 -29.25 -20.64
C GLN A 504 -6.80 -30.07 -21.94
N PHE A 505 -7.92 -30.04 -22.67
CA PHE A 505 -8.04 -30.68 -23.99
C PHE A 505 -7.62 -29.76 -25.16
N MET A 506 -7.14 -28.53 -24.92
CA MET A 506 -6.83 -27.52 -25.96
C MET A 506 -7.98 -27.36 -26.98
N ILE A 507 -9.19 -27.09 -26.48
CA ILE A 507 -10.41 -26.99 -27.29
C ILE A 507 -10.59 -25.57 -27.83
N THR A 508 -10.47 -25.41 -29.15
CA THR A 508 -10.84 -24.19 -29.89
C THR A 508 -12.28 -24.30 -30.37
N LEU A 509 -13.18 -23.45 -29.86
CA LEU A 509 -14.55 -23.32 -30.36
C LEU A 509 -14.57 -22.33 -31.54
N VAL A 510 -14.77 -22.85 -32.76
CA VAL A 510 -14.86 -22.03 -33.98
C VAL A 510 -16.28 -21.48 -34.14
N GLU A 511 -17.30 -22.35 -34.05
CA GLU A 511 -18.71 -21.95 -33.96
C GLU A 511 -19.55 -23.04 -33.26
N PRO A 512 -20.70 -22.70 -32.63
CA PRO A 512 -21.22 -21.35 -32.40
C PRO A 512 -20.57 -20.69 -31.17
N LYS A 513 -19.96 -19.51 -31.33
CA LYS A 513 -19.37 -18.75 -30.20
C LYS A 513 -20.40 -17.98 -29.34
N LYS A 514 -21.63 -18.48 -29.20
CA LYS A 514 -22.75 -17.81 -28.49
C LYS A 514 -23.44 -18.78 -27.53
N ARG A 515 -23.72 -18.34 -26.30
CA ARG A 515 -24.40 -19.17 -25.27
C ARG A 515 -25.81 -19.55 -25.67
N PHE A 516 -26.56 -18.57 -26.20
CA PHE A 516 -27.96 -18.73 -26.56
C PHE A 516 -28.09 -19.21 -28.01
N LEU A 517 -28.76 -20.35 -28.19
CA LEU A 517 -28.99 -20.98 -29.49
C LEU A 517 -30.49 -21.02 -29.79
N PRO A 518 -30.93 -20.86 -31.05
CA PRO A 518 -32.34 -20.99 -31.39
C PRO A 518 -32.83 -22.43 -31.08
N ALA A 519 -33.99 -22.55 -30.44
CA ALA A 519 -34.61 -23.84 -30.15
C ALA A 519 -35.13 -24.53 -31.43
N ARG A 520 -35.24 -25.86 -31.40
CA ARG A 520 -35.77 -26.71 -32.50
C ARG A 520 -35.20 -26.38 -33.89
N SER A 521 -33.93 -26.01 -33.94
CA SER A 521 -33.25 -25.48 -35.13
C SER A 521 -31.97 -26.25 -35.42
N TYR A 522 -31.60 -26.37 -36.70
CA TYR A 522 -30.33 -26.97 -37.08
C TYR A 522 -29.18 -26.00 -36.82
N VAL A 523 -28.29 -26.35 -35.89
CA VAL A 523 -27.11 -25.56 -35.54
C VAL A 523 -25.85 -26.36 -35.83
N ARG A 524 -24.93 -25.74 -36.58
CA ARG A 524 -23.61 -26.29 -36.89
C ARG A 524 -22.63 -25.99 -35.77
N PHE A 525 -21.83 -26.99 -35.43
CA PHE A 525 -20.73 -26.91 -34.48
C PHE A 525 -19.42 -27.20 -35.22
N ARG A 526 -18.46 -26.28 -35.10
CA ARG A 526 -17.07 -26.47 -35.52
C ARG A 526 -16.16 -26.29 -34.32
N ILE A 527 -15.42 -27.36 -33.99
CA ILE A 527 -14.53 -27.43 -32.84
C ILE A 527 -13.19 -28.00 -33.31
N ILE A 528 -12.08 -27.49 -32.79
CA ILE A 528 -10.74 -28.04 -33.02
C ILE A 528 -10.16 -28.48 -31.68
N SER A 529 -9.58 -29.69 -31.62
CA SER A 529 -8.78 -30.14 -30.48
C SER A 529 -7.87 -31.30 -30.88
N PRO A 530 -6.56 -31.22 -30.60
CA PRO A 530 -5.64 -32.32 -30.86
C PRO A 530 -5.85 -33.51 -29.90
N LEU A 531 -6.24 -33.24 -28.66
CA LEU A 531 -6.31 -34.23 -27.58
C LEU A 531 -7.66 -34.95 -27.49
N LEU A 532 -8.73 -34.37 -28.01
CA LEU A 532 -10.08 -34.92 -27.95
C LEU A 532 -10.22 -36.14 -28.86
N GLN A 533 -10.80 -37.23 -28.36
CA GLN A 533 -11.02 -38.48 -29.10
C GLN A 533 -12.51 -38.83 -29.26
N SER A 534 -13.36 -38.36 -28.34
CA SER A 534 -14.81 -38.51 -28.44
C SER A 534 -15.56 -37.24 -28.03
N LEU A 535 -16.69 -36.99 -28.69
CA LEU A 535 -17.64 -35.92 -28.39
C LEU A 535 -19.04 -36.52 -28.21
N ARG A 536 -19.85 -35.92 -27.32
CA ARG A 536 -21.27 -36.25 -27.18
C ARG A 536 -22.08 -34.97 -26.93
N LEU A 537 -23.17 -34.80 -27.68
CA LEU A 537 -24.09 -33.67 -27.55
C LEU A 537 -25.52 -34.23 -27.44
N GLY A 538 -26.13 -34.10 -26.26
CA GLY A 538 -27.37 -34.81 -25.94
C GLY A 538 -27.19 -36.33 -26.01
N GLU A 539 -28.00 -37.01 -26.82
CA GLU A 539 -27.87 -38.46 -27.08
C GLU A 539 -26.88 -38.79 -28.20
N GLN A 540 -26.53 -37.82 -29.05
CA GLN A 540 -25.67 -38.07 -30.22
C GLN A 540 -24.20 -38.14 -29.80
N THR A 541 -23.51 -39.22 -30.17
CA THR A 541 -22.08 -39.40 -29.96
C THR A 541 -21.34 -39.32 -31.30
N PHE A 542 -20.29 -38.49 -31.34
CA PHE A 542 -19.40 -38.30 -32.47
C PHE A 542 -18.03 -38.89 -32.11
N SER A 543 -17.47 -39.72 -32.99
CA SER A 543 -16.13 -40.29 -32.84
C SER A 543 -15.15 -39.60 -33.79
N LYS A 544 -13.89 -39.45 -33.39
CA LYS A 544 -12.87 -38.70 -34.15
C LYS A 544 -12.74 -39.22 -35.59
N ARG A 545 -12.94 -38.34 -36.57
CA ARG A 545 -12.51 -38.56 -37.96
C ARG A 545 -11.07 -38.05 -38.11
N ILE A 546 -10.41 -38.36 -39.23
CA ILE A 546 -8.99 -38.02 -39.45
C ILE A 546 -8.74 -36.52 -39.21
N GLY A 547 -7.72 -36.21 -38.40
CA GLY A 547 -7.34 -34.85 -38.00
C GLY A 547 -8.07 -34.34 -36.76
N ASP A 548 -7.83 -33.10 -36.39
CA ASP A 548 -8.23 -32.52 -35.09
C ASP A 548 -9.51 -31.69 -35.16
N LYS A 549 -10.18 -31.70 -36.31
CA LYS A 549 -11.37 -30.89 -36.60
C LYS A 549 -12.65 -31.71 -36.47
N TRP A 550 -13.58 -31.18 -35.71
CA TRP A 550 -14.92 -31.70 -35.50
C TRP A 550 -15.92 -30.76 -36.16
N ASP A 551 -16.70 -31.26 -37.10
CA ASP A 551 -17.69 -30.49 -37.86
C ASP A 551 -18.96 -31.32 -37.98
N PHE A 552 -20.04 -30.86 -37.34
CA PHE A 552 -21.32 -31.58 -37.28
C PHE A 552 -22.48 -30.60 -37.06
N THR A 553 -23.68 -31.00 -37.47
CA THR A 553 -24.90 -30.22 -37.28
C THR A 553 -25.89 -31.04 -36.46
N ILE A 554 -26.47 -30.43 -35.42
CA ILE A 554 -27.53 -31.05 -34.62
C ILE A 554 -28.83 -30.25 -34.72
N LEU A 555 -29.96 -30.93 -34.49
CA LEU A 555 -31.21 -30.28 -34.15
C LEU A 555 -31.17 -29.91 -32.66
N THR A 556 -31.31 -28.63 -32.34
CA THR A 556 -31.34 -28.17 -30.94
C THR A 556 -32.64 -28.59 -30.24
N PRO A 557 -32.61 -28.78 -28.90
CA PRO A 557 -33.79 -29.15 -28.12
C PRO A 557 -34.88 -28.06 -28.07
N GLY A 558 -35.92 -28.26 -27.25
CA GLY A 558 -36.91 -27.25 -26.94
C GLY A 558 -36.29 -26.02 -26.24
N PRO A 559 -37.06 -24.93 -26.07
CA PRO A 559 -36.56 -23.73 -25.42
C PRO A 559 -36.33 -23.92 -23.92
N ASP A 560 -35.47 -23.09 -23.34
CA ASP A 560 -35.11 -23.07 -21.92
C ASP A 560 -34.40 -24.33 -21.38
N GLU A 561 -33.90 -25.17 -22.29
CA GLU A 561 -33.09 -26.35 -22.00
C GLU A 561 -31.59 -26.00 -22.05
N ASP A 562 -30.81 -26.51 -21.08
CA ASP A 562 -29.35 -26.41 -21.09
C ASP A 562 -28.79 -27.54 -21.99
N LEU A 563 -28.17 -27.15 -23.11
CA LEU A 563 -27.55 -28.07 -24.06
C LEU A 563 -26.08 -28.30 -23.68
N MET A 564 -25.85 -29.44 -23.02
CA MET A 564 -24.53 -29.87 -22.55
C MET A 564 -23.74 -30.62 -23.64
N LEU A 565 -22.55 -30.10 -23.96
CA LEU A 565 -21.54 -30.79 -24.77
C LEU A 565 -20.54 -31.49 -23.84
N TYR A 566 -20.35 -32.78 -24.06
CA TYR A 566 -19.40 -33.63 -23.36
C TYR A 566 -18.25 -34.02 -24.29
N GLY A 567 -17.05 -34.15 -23.75
CA GLY A 567 -15.87 -34.55 -24.49
C GLY A 567 -14.87 -35.32 -23.64
N GLY A 568 -13.97 -36.06 -24.29
CA GLY A 568 -12.81 -36.66 -23.65
C GLY A 568 -12.09 -37.68 -24.53
N THR A 569 -11.47 -38.67 -23.87
CA THR A 569 -10.75 -39.78 -24.50
C THR A 569 -11.71 -40.91 -24.89
N ALA A 570 -11.19 -42.10 -25.20
CA ALA A 570 -12.00 -43.32 -25.31
C ALA A 570 -12.65 -43.72 -23.97
N ASP A 571 -11.89 -43.64 -22.87
CA ASP A 571 -12.25 -44.21 -21.57
C ASP A 571 -12.87 -43.19 -20.59
N PHE A 572 -12.71 -41.89 -20.85
CA PHE A 572 -13.18 -40.81 -19.99
C PHE A 572 -13.94 -39.74 -20.78
N ARG A 573 -15.07 -39.27 -20.23
CA ARG A 573 -15.83 -38.13 -20.76
C ARG A 573 -16.28 -37.21 -19.65
N THR A 574 -16.28 -35.92 -19.92
CA THR A 574 -16.64 -34.85 -18.98
C THR A 574 -17.34 -33.70 -19.71
N SER A 575 -18.02 -32.83 -18.97
CA SER A 575 -18.67 -31.63 -19.50
C SER A 575 -17.62 -30.63 -20.00
N ILE A 576 -17.70 -30.21 -21.27
CA ILE A 576 -16.75 -29.23 -21.85
C ILE A 576 -17.41 -27.87 -22.12
N LEU A 577 -18.63 -27.83 -22.66
CA LEU A 577 -19.34 -26.57 -22.94
C LEU A 577 -20.82 -26.71 -22.55
N CYS A 578 -21.42 -25.63 -22.05
CA CYS A 578 -22.86 -25.53 -21.82
C CYS A 578 -23.46 -24.35 -22.59
N PHE A 579 -24.43 -24.66 -23.45
CA PHE A 579 -25.27 -23.74 -24.20
C PHE A 579 -26.68 -23.72 -23.61
N ARG A 580 -27.51 -22.76 -23.99
CA ARG A 580 -28.93 -22.72 -23.62
C ARG A 580 -29.79 -22.44 -24.85
N THR A 581 -30.85 -23.21 -25.05
CA THR A 581 -31.80 -22.99 -26.15
C THR A 581 -32.87 -21.97 -25.78
N VAL A 582 -33.32 -21.19 -26.76
CA VAL A 582 -34.30 -20.11 -26.58
C VAL A 582 -35.26 -20.03 -27.78
N LEU A 583 -36.53 -19.66 -27.55
CA LEU A 583 -37.50 -19.45 -28.64
C LEU A 583 -37.11 -18.28 -29.55
N PHE A 584 -36.69 -17.19 -28.92
CA PHE A 584 -36.17 -15.99 -29.55
C PHE A 584 -34.81 -15.70 -28.90
N ILE A 585 -33.83 -15.30 -29.70
CA ILE A 585 -32.56 -14.82 -29.15
C ILE A 585 -32.90 -13.58 -28.32
N PRO A 586 -32.63 -13.55 -26.99
CA PRO A 586 -33.22 -12.53 -26.12
C PRO A 586 -32.71 -11.13 -26.47
N GLU A 587 -33.56 -10.12 -26.26
CA GLU A 587 -33.08 -8.75 -26.28
C GLU A 587 -32.06 -8.49 -25.15
N PRO A 588 -31.08 -7.57 -25.33
CA PRO A 588 -29.91 -7.46 -24.44
C PRO A 588 -30.24 -7.36 -22.95
N HIS A 589 -31.29 -6.61 -22.59
CA HIS A 589 -31.74 -6.38 -21.21
C HIS A 589 -32.37 -7.60 -20.52
N VAL A 590 -32.67 -8.67 -21.27
CA VAL A 590 -33.20 -9.94 -20.76
C VAL A 590 -32.06 -10.93 -20.46
N CYS A 591 -30.96 -10.87 -21.21
CA CYS A 591 -29.78 -11.74 -21.03
C CYS A 591 -29.21 -11.64 -19.61
N GLU A 592 -29.02 -10.44 -19.07
CA GLU A 592 -28.44 -10.22 -17.73
C GLU A 592 -29.25 -10.90 -16.61
N ARG A 593 -30.59 -10.77 -16.65
CA ARG A 593 -31.48 -11.38 -15.64
C ARG A 593 -31.47 -12.91 -15.70
N LEU A 594 -31.43 -13.47 -16.91
CA LEU A 594 -31.35 -14.93 -17.13
C LEU A 594 -29.99 -15.51 -16.69
N ILE A 595 -28.91 -14.74 -16.82
CA ILE A 595 -27.58 -15.16 -16.33
C ILE A 595 -27.59 -15.22 -14.80
N ARG A 596 -27.99 -14.14 -14.11
CA ARG A 596 -28.03 -14.08 -12.63
C ARG A 596 -28.91 -15.18 -12.01
N THR A 597 -30.09 -15.45 -12.58
CA THR A 597 -30.98 -16.53 -12.10
C THR A 597 -30.48 -17.95 -12.39
N SER A 598 -29.61 -18.15 -13.38
CA SER A 598 -29.00 -19.46 -13.66
C SER A 598 -27.92 -19.85 -12.64
N GLN A 599 -27.25 -18.88 -12.01
CA GLN A 599 -26.21 -19.12 -11.00
C GLN A 599 -26.79 -19.33 -9.59
N SER A 600 -27.81 -18.56 -9.17
CA SER A 600 -28.43 -18.73 -7.84
C SER A 600 -29.09 -20.10 -7.65
N ARG A 601 -29.53 -20.76 -8.74
CA ARG A 601 -29.99 -22.15 -8.70
C ARG A 601 -28.85 -23.18 -8.60
N ARG A 602 -27.61 -22.85 -8.98
CA ARG A 602 -26.46 -23.75 -8.87
C ARG A 602 -25.73 -23.63 -7.53
N SER A 603 -25.73 -22.47 -6.87
CA SER A 603 -25.26 -22.35 -5.48
C SER A 603 -26.11 -23.17 -4.49
N LEU A 604 -27.38 -23.43 -4.82
CA LEU A 604 -28.28 -24.31 -4.06
C LEU A 604 -28.12 -25.81 -4.40
N LEU A 605 -27.27 -26.17 -5.36
CA LEU A 605 -27.02 -27.57 -5.80
C LEU A 605 -25.61 -28.07 -5.47
N ASN A 606 -24.78 -27.22 -4.83
CA ASN A 606 -23.45 -27.56 -4.32
C ASN A 606 -23.41 -27.48 -2.78
N VAL A 607 -24.43 -28.03 -2.13
CA VAL A 607 -24.47 -28.36 -0.69
C VAL A 607 -24.67 -29.86 -0.55
#